data_AF-A0AAV6V726-F1
#
_entry.id   AF-A0AAV6V726-F1
#
_cell.length_a   1.000
_cell.length_b   1.000
_cell.length_c   1.000
_cell.angle_alpha   90.00
_cell.angle_beta   90.00
_cell.angle_gamma   90.00
#
_symmetry.space_group_name_H-M   'P 1'
#
loop_
_entity.id
_entity.type
_entity.pdbx_description
1 polymer ?
#
loop_
_entity_poly.entity_id
_entity_poly.type
_entity_poly.pdbx_seq_one_letter_code
_entity_poly.pdbx_strand_id
1 'polypeptide(L)'
;MTSGHLRIAILPTGPFSVSLTSSGEVTIIDGFEVGLLQMLTRGLRMPYTLHVPPDGTWGAPSATNGNWSGLIGMVQRNQVDMAIGSIFVSEARMSVVSFSYPYTWQDITFATRMPAVHPKGMAFTWPFECSVWISLGVTIIGC
;
A
#
# COMPACT_ATOMS: atom_id res chain seq x y z
N MET A 1 31.09 -19.33 15.29
CA MET A 1 30.43 -18.39 14.37
C MET A 1 29.12 -19.05 13.96
N THR A 2 28.03 -18.74 14.66
CA THR A 2 26.72 -19.37 14.40
C THR A 2 26.22 -18.92 13.04
N SER A 3 25.99 -19.87 12.14
CA SER A 3 25.33 -19.68 10.86
C SER A 3 23.96 -19.03 11.09
N GLY A 4 23.87 -17.71 10.93
CA GLY A 4 22.64 -16.96 11.12
C GLY A 4 21.67 -17.22 9.98
N HIS A 5 20.45 -17.66 10.32
CA HIS A 5 19.33 -17.81 9.39
C HIS A 5 18.34 -16.67 9.66
N LEU A 6 18.02 -15.89 8.64
CA LEU A 6 17.25 -14.66 8.78
C LEU A 6 15.75 -14.92 8.56
N ARG A 7 14.92 -14.69 9.57
CA ARG A 7 13.45 -14.80 9.46
C ARG A 7 12.89 -13.43 9.11
N ILE A 8 12.21 -13.34 7.98
CA ILE A 8 11.71 -12.08 7.43
C ILE A 8 10.19 -12.15 7.31
N ALA A 9 9.48 -11.22 7.92
CA ALA A 9 8.04 -11.07 7.71
C ALA A 9 7.77 -10.18 6.48
N ILE A 10 6.82 -10.62 5.64
CA ILE A 10 6.35 -9.87 4.48
C ILE A 10 4.83 -9.82 4.42
N LEU A 11 4.30 -8.87 3.64
CA LEU A 11 2.87 -8.80 3.35
C LEU A 11 2.61 -8.96 1.85
N PRO A 12 1.73 -9.90 1.44
CA PRO A 12 1.41 -10.17 0.03
C PRO A 12 0.49 -9.08 -0.55
N THR A 13 1.00 -7.85 -0.64
CA THR A 13 0.29 -6.67 -1.16
C THR A 13 1.03 -6.09 -2.35
N GLY A 14 0.42 -5.19 -3.12
CA GLY A 14 0.99 -4.61 -4.36
C GLY A 14 2.53 -4.45 -4.49
N PRO A 15 3.29 -3.94 -3.49
CA PRO A 15 4.76 -3.87 -3.54
C PRO A 15 5.50 -5.23 -3.54
N PHE A 16 4.85 -6.30 -3.05
CA PHE A 16 5.25 -7.71 -3.04
C PHE A 16 4.19 -8.58 -3.72
N SER A 17 4.47 -9.03 -4.93
CA SER A 17 3.71 -10.11 -5.59
C SER A 17 4.28 -11.45 -5.14
N VAL A 18 3.54 -12.15 -4.27
CA VAL A 18 3.91 -13.48 -3.79
C VAL A 18 2.72 -14.43 -3.90
N SER A 19 2.98 -15.69 -4.22
CA SER A 19 2.01 -16.77 -4.14
C SER A 19 2.18 -17.54 -2.83
N LEU A 20 1.07 -17.70 -2.12
CA LEU A 20 0.98 -18.55 -0.94
C LEU A 20 0.49 -19.93 -1.39
N THR A 21 1.31 -20.94 -1.18
CA THR A 21 0.89 -22.33 -1.38
C THR A 21 0.01 -22.76 -0.20
N SER A 22 -0.93 -23.68 -0.43
CA SER A 22 -1.79 -24.24 0.64
C SER A 22 -1.01 -24.93 1.78
N SER A 23 0.26 -25.26 1.55
CA SER A 23 1.22 -25.75 2.54
C SER A 23 1.80 -24.66 3.47
N GLY A 24 1.48 -23.37 3.23
CA GLY A 24 2.06 -22.23 3.94
C GLY A 24 3.42 -21.77 3.38
N GLU A 25 3.88 -22.37 2.29
CA GLU A 25 5.12 -21.96 1.62
C GLU A 25 4.91 -20.68 0.81
N VAL A 26 5.78 -19.69 1.06
CA VAL A 26 5.75 -18.39 0.41
C VAL A 26 6.68 -18.42 -0.80
N THR A 27 6.09 -18.34 -1.99
CA THR A 27 6.83 -18.26 -3.25
C THR A 27 6.82 -16.82 -3.77
N ILE A 28 8.01 -16.27 -4.00
CA ILE A 28 8.13 -14.91 -4.54
C ILE A 28 7.84 -14.93 -6.04
N ILE A 29 6.93 -14.08 -6.51
CA ILE A 29 6.62 -13.94 -7.93
C ILE A 29 7.37 -12.73 -8.51
N ASP A 30 7.10 -11.54 -7.97
CA ASP A 30 7.65 -10.26 -8.45
C ASP A 30 7.43 -9.15 -7.41
N GLY A 31 7.94 -7.95 -7.63
CA GLY A 31 7.63 -6.77 -6.84
C GLY A 31 8.83 -5.87 -6.59
N PHE A 32 8.57 -4.59 -6.37
CA PHE A 32 9.62 -3.61 -6.06
C PHE A 32 10.42 -4.02 -4.82
N GLU A 33 9.73 -4.47 -3.77
CA GLU A 33 10.37 -4.82 -2.50
C GLU A 33 11.06 -6.20 -2.55
N VAL A 34 10.75 -7.03 -3.56
CA VAL A 34 11.52 -8.25 -3.86
C VAL A 34 12.93 -7.89 -4.31
N GLY A 35 13.07 -6.90 -5.20
CA GLY A 35 14.37 -6.40 -5.64
C GLY A 35 15.19 -5.87 -4.47
N LEU A 36 14.55 -5.08 -3.59
CA LEU A 36 15.19 -4.58 -2.36
C LEU A 36 15.65 -5.73 -1.45
N LEU A 37 14.80 -6.73 -1.22
CA LEU A 37 15.14 -7.90 -0.43
C LEU A 37 16.31 -8.69 -1.03
N GLN A 38 16.35 -8.86 -2.36
CA GLN A 38 17.46 -9.52 -3.04
C GLN A 38 18.78 -8.75 -2.88
N MET A 39 18.74 -7.41 -2.93
CA MET A 39 19.94 -6.59 -2.70
C MET A 39 20.42 -6.70 -1.25
N LEU A 40 19.51 -6.67 -0.28
CA LEU A 40 19.84 -6.81 1.15
C LEU A 40 20.45 -8.18 1.45
N THR A 41 19.81 -9.25 0.98
CA THR A 41 20.25 -10.63 1.23
C THR A 41 21.58 -10.96 0.54
N ARG A 42 21.84 -10.40 -0.65
CA ARG A 42 23.16 -10.47 -1.30
C ARG A 42 24.25 -9.77 -0.49
N GLY A 43 23.94 -8.64 0.13
CA GLY A 43 24.86 -7.92 1.01
C GLY A 43 25.15 -8.68 2.31
N LEU A 44 24.12 -9.25 2.94
CA LEU A 44 24.22 -9.97 4.21
C LEU A 44 24.81 -11.38 4.07
N ARG A 45 24.69 -12.01 2.88
CA ARG A 45 25.16 -13.38 2.60
C ARG A 45 24.61 -14.42 3.59
N MET A 46 23.37 -14.24 4.03
CA MET A 46 22.68 -15.13 4.96
C MET A 46 21.49 -15.81 4.28
N PRO A 47 21.23 -17.11 4.56
CA PRO A 47 19.98 -17.75 4.18
C PRO A 47 18.81 -17.08 4.92
N TYR A 48 17.63 -17.07 4.29
CA TYR A 48 16.44 -16.46 4.87
C TYR A 48 15.18 -17.30 4.63
N THR A 49 14.18 -17.12 5.49
CA THR A 49 12.82 -17.62 5.30
C THR A 49 11.81 -16.49 5.37
N LEU A 50 10.77 -16.59 4.55
CA LEU A 50 9.68 -15.63 4.52
C LEU A 50 8.51 -16.12 5.34
N HIS A 51 7.90 -15.20 6.09
CA HIS A 51 6.73 -15.44 6.90
C HIS A 51 5.68 -14.38 6.60
N VAL A 52 4.42 -14.80 6.51
CA VAL A 52 3.28 -13.87 6.39
C VAL A 52 2.57 -13.81 7.73
N PRO A 53 2.24 -12.61 8.24
CA PRO A 53 1.51 -12.49 9.48
C PRO A 53 0.13 -13.15 9.36
N PRO A 54 -0.33 -13.94 10.34
CA PRO A 54 -1.60 -14.67 10.24
C PRO A 54 -2.83 -13.78 10.04
N ASP A 55 -2.77 -12.55 10.54
CA ASP A 55 -3.82 -11.54 10.42
C ASP A 55 -3.72 -10.72 9.12
N GLY A 56 -2.64 -10.87 8.35
CA GLY A 56 -2.44 -10.15 7.09
C GLY A 56 -2.39 -8.63 7.25
N THR A 57 -1.95 -8.12 8.42
CA THR A 57 -1.89 -6.67 8.67
C THR A 57 -0.47 -6.14 8.82
N TRP A 58 -0.28 -4.84 8.59
CA TRP A 58 0.97 -4.15 8.92
C TRP A 58 1.24 -4.13 10.43
N GLY A 59 0.17 -4.00 11.21
CA GLY A 59 0.23 -3.94 12.66
C GLY A 59 -0.44 -2.69 13.23
N ALA A 60 -1.28 -2.94 14.21
CA ALA A 60 -1.96 -1.96 15.04
C ALA A 60 -1.74 -2.29 16.53
N PRO A 61 -1.79 -1.29 17.42
CA PRO A 61 -1.69 -1.54 18.85
C PRO A 61 -2.91 -2.34 19.32
N SER A 62 -2.66 -3.42 20.05
CA SER A 62 -3.69 -4.19 20.73
C SER A 62 -4.22 -3.40 21.92
N ALA A 63 -5.55 -3.39 22.07
CA ALA A 63 -6.23 -2.65 23.12
C ALA A 63 -5.96 -3.17 24.55
N THR A 64 -5.42 -4.38 24.71
CA THR A 64 -5.42 -5.09 26.00
C THR A 64 -4.05 -5.30 26.62
N ASN A 65 -2.97 -5.32 25.84
CA ASN A 65 -1.68 -5.85 26.33
C ASN A 65 -0.44 -5.09 25.82
N GLY A 66 -0.59 -3.91 25.21
CA GLY A 66 0.53 -3.12 24.66
C GLY A 66 1.31 -3.82 23.54
N ASN A 67 0.83 -4.98 23.09
CA ASN A 67 1.39 -5.75 22.00
C ASN A 67 0.82 -5.24 20.68
N TRP A 68 1.52 -5.48 19.58
CA TRP A 68 1.07 -5.09 18.25
C TRP A 68 0.60 -6.31 17.45
N SER A 69 -0.32 -6.10 16.53
CA SER A 69 -0.70 -7.10 15.53
C SER A 69 0.25 -7.06 14.32
N GLY A 70 0.03 -7.92 13.32
CA GLY A 70 0.69 -7.82 12.02
C GLY A 70 2.21 -7.93 12.03
N LEU A 71 2.83 -7.33 11.01
CA LEU A 71 4.29 -7.27 10.84
C LEU A 71 5.00 -6.67 12.06
N ILE A 72 4.51 -5.54 12.58
CA ILE A 72 5.09 -4.88 13.76
C ILE A 72 5.07 -5.83 14.97
N GLY A 73 3.95 -6.52 15.18
CA GLY A 73 3.79 -7.49 16.26
C GLY A 73 4.73 -8.68 16.17
N MET A 74 4.95 -9.22 14.96
CA MET A 74 5.87 -10.34 14.77
C MET A 74 7.31 -9.95 15.12
N VAL A 75 7.73 -8.73 14.76
CA VAL A 75 9.06 -8.20 15.13
C VAL A 75 9.12 -7.92 16.63
N GLN A 76 8.12 -7.24 17.20
CA GLN A 76 8.06 -6.93 18.64
C GLN A 76 8.18 -8.18 19.52
N ARG A 77 7.58 -9.30 19.09
CA ARG A 77 7.61 -10.59 19.81
C ARG A 77 8.78 -11.50 19.41
N ASN A 78 9.75 -11.01 18.66
CA ASN A 78 10.91 -11.79 18.17
C ASN A 78 10.52 -13.06 17.39
N GLN A 79 9.33 -13.08 16.78
CA GLN A 79 8.88 -14.19 15.92
C GLN A 79 9.63 -14.18 14.58
N VAL A 80 10.05 -12.99 14.15
CA VAL A 80 10.91 -12.73 12.99
C VAL A 80 12.02 -11.76 13.38
N ASP A 81 13.09 -11.74 12.59
CA ASP A 81 14.26 -10.89 12.82
C ASP A 81 14.11 -9.51 12.14
N MET A 82 13.35 -9.45 11.05
CA MET A 82 12.99 -8.19 10.39
C MET A 82 11.66 -8.30 9.64
N ALA A 83 11.08 -7.15 9.26
CA ALA A 83 9.91 -7.08 8.41
C ALA A 83 10.14 -6.12 7.25
N ILE A 84 9.61 -6.46 6.08
CA ILE A 84 9.61 -5.64 4.86
C ILE A 84 8.22 -5.73 4.22
N GLY A 85 7.63 -4.60 3.84
CA GLY A 85 6.23 -4.60 3.38
C GLY A 85 5.59 -3.22 3.38
N SER A 86 6.23 -2.22 2.77
CA SER A 86 5.73 -0.83 2.70
C SER A 86 5.19 -0.30 4.04
N ILE A 87 6.02 -0.37 5.08
CA ILE A 87 5.63 -0.01 6.44
C ILE A 87 5.87 1.50 6.64
N PHE A 88 4.81 2.28 6.84
CA PHE A 88 4.95 3.68 7.25
C PHE A 88 5.63 3.79 8.62
N VAL A 89 6.66 4.65 8.70
CA VAL A 89 7.31 5.03 9.94
C VAL A 89 6.39 5.97 10.71
N SER A 90 6.10 5.65 11.97
CA SER A 90 5.34 6.51 12.87
C SER A 90 5.92 6.41 14.29
N GLU A 91 5.72 7.45 15.10
CA GLU A 91 6.21 7.47 16.48
C GLU A 91 5.70 6.28 17.29
N ALA A 92 4.39 5.99 17.18
CA ALA A 92 3.79 4.85 17.88
C ALA A 92 4.47 3.52 17.52
N ARG A 93 4.84 3.30 16.25
CA ARG A 93 5.54 2.09 15.83
C ARG A 93 7.01 2.09 16.28
N MET A 94 7.69 3.24 16.21
CA MET A 94 9.07 3.39 16.68
C MET A 94 9.22 3.14 18.19
N SER A 95 8.15 3.32 18.97
CA SER A 95 8.17 3.03 20.41
C SER A 95 8.33 1.54 20.75
N VAL A 96 8.08 0.64 19.79
CA VAL A 96 8.12 -0.83 20.00
C VAL A 96 9.09 -1.57 19.09
N VAL A 97 9.50 -0.97 17.97
CA VAL A 97 10.46 -1.56 17.02
C VAL A 97 11.39 -0.48 16.45
N SER A 98 12.60 -0.88 16.07
CA SER A 98 13.55 0.00 15.38
C SER A 98 13.33 -0.05 13.87
N PHE A 99 13.33 1.12 13.22
CA PHE A 99 13.28 1.24 11.77
C PHE A 99 14.64 1.56 11.17
N SER A 100 14.86 1.12 9.92
CA SER A 100 15.96 1.62 9.10
C SER A 100 15.67 3.05 8.64
N TYR A 101 16.62 3.64 7.93
CA TYR A 101 16.32 4.82 7.12
C TYR A 101 15.25 4.46 6.05
N PRO A 102 14.26 5.34 5.78
CA PRO A 102 13.27 5.10 4.75
C PRO A 102 13.92 4.95 3.36
N TYR A 103 13.54 3.91 2.62
CA TYR A 103 14.02 3.68 1.24
C TYR A 103 13.16 4.39 0.18
N THR A 104 11.97 4.87 0.55
CA THR A 104 11.05 5.58 -0.33
C THR A 104 10.21 6.57 0.47
N TRP A 105 9.62 7.54 -0.23
CA TRP A 105 8.69 8.52 0.31
C TRP A 105 7.36 8.40 -0.42
N GLN A 106 6.26 8.44 0.32
CA GLN A 106 4.91 8.42 -0.23
C GLN A 106 4.06 9.46 0.49
N ASP A 107 3.28 10.20 -0.29
CA ASP A 107 2.34 11.18 0.24
C ASP A 107 0.96 10.57 0.45
N ILE A 108 0.27 11.04 1.50
CA ILE A 108 -1.12 10.67 1.75
C ILE A 108 -2.00 11.51 0.82
N THR A 109 -2.74 10.85 -0.05
CA THR A 109 -3.67 11.48 -0.99
C THR A 109 -5.05 10.84 -0.92
N PHE A 110 -6.07 11.53 -1.45
CA PHE A 110 -7.42 10.99 -1.58
C PHE A 110 -7.63 10.45 -2.99
N ALA A 111 -8.34 9.34 -3.10
CA ALA A 111 -8.82 8.81 -4.38
C ALA A 111 -10.32 9.11 -4.50
N THR A 112 -10.73 9.83 -5.53
CA THR A 112 -12.14 10.00 -5.89
C THR A 112 -12.46 9.28 -7.19
N ARG A 113 -13.74 8.97 -7.38
CA ARG A 113 -14.22 8.51 -8.70
C ARG A 113 -13.91 9.58 -9.74
N MET A 114 -13.44 9.14 -10.90
CA MET A 114 -13.28 10.02 -12.07
C MET A 114 -14.64 10.67 -12.39
N PRO A 115 -14.69 12.00 -12.63
CA PRO A 115 -15.94 12.66 -12.98
C PRO A 115 -16.51 12.08 -14.27
N ALA A 116 -17.84 12.03 -14.36
CA ALA A 116 -18.52 11.60 -15.59
C ALA A 116 -18.11 12.52 -16.75
N VAL A 117 -17.72 11.93 -17.87
CA VAL A 117 -17.37 12.69 -19.07
C VAL A 117 -18.66 13.11 -19.76
N HIS A 118 -18.93 14.42 -19.79
CA HIS A 118 -20.10 14.94 -20.50
C HIS A 118 -19.90 14.84 -22.03
N PRO A 119 -20.94 14.48 -22.81
CA PRO A 119 -20.85 14.37 -24.26
C PRO A 119 -20.50 15.71 -24.93
N LYS A 120 -19.37 15.78 -25.65
CA LYS A 120 -18.88 17.04 -26.25
C LYS A 120 -19.76 17.62 -27.37
N GLY A 121 -20.69 16.84 -27.93
CA GLY A 121 -21.49 17.22 -29.10
C GLY A 121 -22.43 18.41 -28.88
N MET A 122 -22.87 18.64 -27.63
CA MET A 122 -23.74 19.77 -27.26
C MET A 122 -23.06 20.73 -26.29
N ALA A 123 -21.73 20.73 -26.26
CA ALA A 123 -20.97 21.58 -25.34
C ALA A 123 -21.27 23.08 -25.51
N PHE A 124 -21.65 23.50 -26.72
CA PHE A 124 -22.02 24.89 -27.00
C PHE A 124 -23.33 25.34 -26.36
N THR A 125 -24.23 24.42 -25.98
CA THR A 125 -25.50 24.78 -25.32
C THR A 125 -25.36 24.84 -23.80
N TRP A 126 -24.30 24.29 -23.21
CA TRP A 126 -24.09 24.25 -21.76
C TRP A 126 -23.93 25.62 -21.06
N PRO A 127 -23.38 26.67 -21.69
CA PRO A 127 -23.22 27.96 -21.03
C PRO A 127 -24.54 28.68 -20.71
N PHE A 128 -25.63 28.33 -21.40
CA PHE A 128 -26.91 29.01 -21.27
C PHE A 128 -28.05 28.03 -20.94
N GLU A 129 -28.92 28.43 -20.02
CA GLU A 129 -30.12 27.66 -19.73
C GLU A 129 -31.10 27.66 -20.92
N CYS A 130 -31.99 26.65 -20.96
CA CYS A 130 -33.02 26.54 -22.01
C CYS A 130 -33.87 27.80 -22.15
N SER A 131 -34.09 28.56 -21.07
CA SER A 131 -34.82 29.84 -21.07
C SER A 131 -34.21 30.87 -22.02
N VAL A 132 -32.89 30.99 -22.04
CA VAL A 132 -32.16 31.93 -22.91
C VAL A 132 -32.35 31.53 -24.38
N TRP A 133 -32.20 30.24 -24.70
CA TRP A 133 -32.41 29.73 -26.05
C TRP A 133 -33.85 29.93 -26.54
N ILE A 134 -34.85 29.74 -25.68
CA ILE A 134 -36.26 30.01 -25.98
C ILE A 134 -36.46 31.51 -26.25
N SER A 135 -35.91 32.38 -25.40
CA SER A 135 -36.03 33.83 -25.57
C SER A 135 -35.41 34.34 -26.87
N LEU A 136 -34.26 33.77 -27.27
CA LEU A 136 -33.62 34.06 -28.55
C LEU A 136 -34.52 33.62 -29.71
N GLY A 137 -35.09 32.42 -29.63
CA GLY A 137 -36.03 31.90 -30.64
C GLY A 137 -37.28 32.76 -30.80
N VAL A 138 -37.91 33.18 -29.70
CA VAL A 138 -39.07 34.08 -29.71
C VAL A 138 -38.72 35.43 -30.32
N THR A 139 -37.54 35.98 -29.99
CA THR A 139 -37.08 37.26 -30.55
C THR A 139 -36.84 37.17 -32.05
N ILE A 140 -36.28 36.06 -32.55
CA ILE A 140 -36.04 35.85 -33.98
C ILE A 140 -37.35 35.69 -34.76
N ILE A 141 -38.34 34.97 -34.20
CA ILE A 141 -39.64 34.73 -34.86
C ILE A 141 -40.53 35.97 -34.82
N GLY A 142 -40.36 36.83 -33.82
CA GLY A 142 -41.12 38.07 -33.65
C GLY A 142 -40.64 39.26 -34.49
N CYS A 143 -39.52 39.13 -35.21
CA CYS A 143 -39.01 40.08 -36.21
C CYS A 143 -39.46 39.70 -37.62
#